data_AF-A0A1F5ZRD6-F1
#
_entry.id   AF-A0A1F5ZRD6-F1
#
_cell.length_a   1.000
_cell.length_b   1.000
_cell.length_c   1.000
_cell.angle_alpha   90.00
_cell.angle_beta   90.00
_cell.angle_gamma   90.00
#
_symmetry.space_group_name_H-M   'P 1'
#
loop_
_entity.id
_entity.type
_entity.pdbx_description
1 polymer ?
#
loop_
_entity_poly.entity_id
_entity_poly.type
_entity_poly.pdbx_seq_one_letter_code
_entity_poly.pdbx_strand_id
1 'polypeptide(L)' 'MPITKQAIKKMRSDRRRTDRNANTRESVRSAVKLVRKSPNAKNLAKAFMMLDKATNRHVIHKNTSARLKTRLSKLAKFV' A
#
# COMPACT_ATOMS: atom_id res chain seq x y z
N MET A 1 1.05 5.93 29.47
CA MET A 1 1.29 4.48 29.72
C MET A 1 -0.04 3.77 29.86
N PRO A 2 -0.21 2.59 29.26
CA PRO A 2 -1.43 1.79 29.47
C PRO A 2 -1.49 1.26 30.90
N ILE A 3 -2.58 1.56 31.61
CA ILE A 3 -2.78 1.21 33.03
C ILE A 3 -3.33 -0.21 33.16
N THR A 4 -4.19 -0.64 32.24
CA THR A 4 -4.83 -1.97 32.29
C THR A 4 -4.03 -3.02 31.51
N LYS A 5 -4.11 -4.29 31.95
CA LYS A 5 -3.44 -5.43 31.28
C LYS A 5 -3.84 -5.53 29.79
N GLN A 6 -5.11 -5.26 29.49
CA GLN A 6 -5.63 -5.29 28.12
C GLN A 6 -5.00 -4.20 27.25
N ALA A 7 -4.81 -2.99 27.79
CA ALA A 7 -4.19 -1.88 27.08
C ALA A 7 -2.70 -2.14 26.79
N ILE A 8 -1.97 -2.76 27.73
CA ILE A 8 -0.57 -3.20 27.50
C ILE A 8 -0.51 -4.22 26.35
N LYS A 9 -1.43 -5.20 26.34
CA LYS A 9 -1.52 -6.21 25.26
C LYS A 9 -1.85 -5.58 23.92
N LYS A 10 -2.79 -4.62 23.89
CA LYS A 10 -3.18 -3.90 22.67
C LYS A 10 -2.00 -3.12 22.09
N MET A 11 -1.27 -2.37 22.91
CA MET A 11 -0.08 -1.64 22.49
C MET A 11 0.98 -2.56 21.84
N ARG A 12 1.25 -3.74 22.43
CA ARG A 12 2.18 -4.74 21.85
C ARG A 12 1.69 -5.29 20.51
N SER A 13 0.39 -5.55 20.39
CA SER A 13 -0.23 -6.03 19.14
C SER A 13 -0.18 -4.97 18.04
N ASP A 14 -0.51 -3.74 18.39
CA ASP A 14 -0.57 -2.62 17.45
C ASP A 14 0.81 -2.24 16.94
N ARG A 15 1.86 -2.27 17.79
CA ARG A 15 3.25 -2.12 17.34
C ARG A 15 3.61 -3.13 16.25
N ARG A 16 3.41 -4.43 16.51
CA ARG A 16 3.69 -5.50 15.53
C ARG A 16 2.86 -5.41 14.25
N ARG A 17 1.62 -4.89 14.32
CA ARG A 17 0.78 -4.65 13.14
C ARG A 17 1.28 -3.43 12.36
N THR A 18 1.68 -2.38 13.05
CA THR A 18 2.19 -1.14 12.47
C THR A 18 3.46 -1.40 11.68
N ASP A 19 4.42 -2.14 12.24
CA ASP A 19 5.68 -2.47 11.58
C ASP A 19 5.45 -3.26 10.28
N ARG A 20 4.58 -4.28 10.31
CA ARG A 20 4.21 -5.06 9.11
C ARG A 20 3.49 -4.23 8.05
N ASN A 21 2.58 -3.35 8.49
CA ASN A 21 1.84 -2.48 7.59
C ASN A 21 2.74 -1.38 7.00
N ALA A 22 3.73 -0.89 7.74
CA ALA A 22 4.70 0.09 7.26
C ALA A 22 5.48 -0.45 6.05
N ASN A 23 6.00 -1.69 6.13
CA ASN A 23 6.70 -2.34 5.02
C ASN A 23 5.82 -2.48 3.76
N THR A 24 4.55 -2.83 3.96
CA THR A 24 3.58 -2.96 2.85
C THR A 24 3.29 -1.59 2.21
N ARG A 25 3.11 -0.55 3.03
CA ARG A 25 2.89 0.82 2.56
C ARG A 25 4.09 1.36 1.79
N GLU A 26 5.30 1.09 2.26
CA GLU A 26 6.54 1.52 1.59
C GLU A 26 6.74 0.80 0.25
N SER A 27 6.42 -0.50 0.20
CA SER A 27 6.44 -1.27 -1.05
C SER A 27 5.46 -0.72 -2.10
N VAL A 28 4.25 -0.32 -1.68
CA VAL A 28 3.28 0.33 -2.57
C VAL A 28 3.79 1.71 -2.99
N ARG A 29 4.31 2.51 -2.05
CA ARG A 29 4.83 3.87 -2.32
C ARG A 29 5.97 3.85 -3.34
N SER A 30 6.92 2.94 -3.18
CA SER A 30 8.05 2.77 -4.10
C SER A 30 7.60 2.32 -5.48
N ALA A 31 6.66 1.37 -5.58
CA ALA A 31 6.09 0.94 -6.85
C ALA A 31 5.36 2.09 -7.59
N VAL A 32 4.55 2.87 -6.88
CA VAL A 32 3.87 4.05 -7.44
C VAL A 32 4.88 5.11 -7.89
N LYS A 33 5.93 5.37 -7.09
CA LYS A 33 7.00 6.32 -7.44
C LYS A 33 7.76 5.87 -8.69
N LEU A 34 8.01 4.57 -8.84
CA LEU A 34 8.68 4.00 -10.00
C LEU A 34 7.87 4.23 -11.28
N VAL A 35 6.56 3.93 -11.26
CA VAL A 35 5.68 4.16 -12.43
C VAL A 35 5.62 5.65 -12.81
N ARG A 36 5.61 6.54 -11.83
CA ARG A 36 5.62 8.00 -12.08
C ARG A 36 6.93 8.50 -12.71
N LYS A 37 8.06 7.87 -12.40
CA LYS A 37 9.37 8.23 -12.97
C LYS A 37 9.57 7.64 -14.35
N SER A 38 9.24 6.37 -14.51
CA SER A 38 9.39 5.62 -15.76
C SER A 38 8.09 4.86 -16.08
N PRO A 39 7.21 5.47 -16.89
CA PRO A 39 5.98 4.82 -17.34
C PRO A 39 6.33 3.67 -18.29
N ASN A 40 6.41 2.46 -17.75
CA ASN A 40 6.64 1.23 -18.49
C ASN A 40 5.54 0.22 -18.15
N ALA A 41 5.05 -0.53 -19.14
CA ALA A 41 4.06 -1.59 -18.97
C ALA A 41 4.42 -2.57 -17.84
N LYS A 42 5.71 -2.97 -17.75
CA LYS A 42 6.19 -3.88 -16.69
C LYS A 42 6.07 -3.26 -15.29
N ASN A 43 6.39 -1.98 -15.16
CA ASN A 43 6.30 -1.26 -13.89
C ASN A 43 4.83 -1.05 -13.48
N LEU A 44 3.96 -0.80 -14.45
CA LEU A 44 2.52 -0.64 -14.23
C LEU A 44 1.89 -1.94 -13.71
N ALA A 45 2.19 -3.08 -14.35
CA ALA A 45 1.74 -4.39 -13.90
C ALA A 45 2.20 -4.70 -12.47
N LYS A 46 3.47 -4.40 -12.15
CA LYS A 46 4.02 -4.56 -10.80
C LYS A 46 3.31 -3.67 -9.78
N ALA A 47 3.02 -2.42 -10.12
CA ALA A 47 2.30 -1.50 -9.23
C ALA A 47 0.86 -1.95 -8.97
N PHE A 48 0.14 -2.44 -9.98
CA PHE A 48 -1.21 -2.98 -9.82
C PHE A 48 -1.22 -4.23 -8.93
N MET A 49 -0.31 -5.17 -9.18
CA MET A 49 -0.19 -6.37 -8.35
C MET A 49 0.08 -6.01 -6.87
N MET A 50 0.95 -5.03 -6.61
CA MET A 50 1.25 -4.61 -5.23
C MET A 50 0.07 -3.88 -4.57
N LEU A 51 -0.66 -3.06 -5.32
CA LEU A 51 -1.89 -2.42 -4.84
C LEU A 51 -2.95 -3.45 -4.46
N ASP A 52 -3.13 -4.49 -5.27
CA ASP A 52 -4.14 -5.54 -5.01
C ASP A 52 -3.76 -6.43 -3.84
N LYS A 53 -2.47 -6.75 -3.69
CA LYS A 53 -1.98 -7.45 -2.49
C LYS A 53 -2.22 -6.62 -1.23
N ALA A 54 -2.04 -5.30 -1.30
CA ALA A 54 -2.29 -4.41 -0.16
C ALA A 54 -3.78 -4.27 0.17
N THR A 55 -4.69 -4.35 -0.82
CA THR A 55 -6.14 -4.37 -0.56
C THR A 55 -6.62 -5.68 0.03
N ASN A 56 -6.12 -6.81 -0.47
CA ASN A 56 -6.50 -8.13 0.04
C ASN A 56 -6.05 -8.32 1.50
N ARG A 57 -4.93 -7.69 1.89
CA ARG A 57 -4.45 -7.66 3.27
C ARG A 57 -5.09 -6.55 4.12
N HIS A 58 -6.07 -5.83 3.57
CA HIS A 58 -6.78 -4.72 4.22
C HIS A 58 -5.87 -3.59 4.75
N VAL A 59 -4.67 -3.43 4.19
CA VAL A 59 -3.76 -2.32 4.55
C VAL A 59 -4.22 -1.02 3.89
N ILE A 60 -4.84 -1.13 2.71
CA ILE A 60 -5.40 -0.02 1.93
C ILE A 60 -6.86 -0.33 1.62
N HIS A 61 -7.74 0.67 1.75
CA HIS A 61 -9.15 0.53 1.38
C HIS A 61 -9.34 0.34 -0.13
N LYS A 62 -10.33 -0.47 -0.53
CA LYS A 62 -10.66 -0.77 -1.94
C LYS A 62 -10.77 0.47 -2.82
N ASN A 63 -11.45 1.51 -2.34
CA ASN A 63 -11.63 2.77 -3.08
C ASN A 63 -10.29 3.51 -3.29
N THR A 64 -9.37 3.42 -2.33
CA THR A 64 -8.06 4.05 -2.46
C THR A 64 -7.22 3.34 -3.52
N SER A 65 -7.26 2.00 -3.57
CA SER A 65 -6.62 1.24 -4.65
C SER A 65 -7.23 1.58 -6.01
N ALA A 66 -8.56 1.58 -6.13
CA ALA A 66 -9.25 1.94 -7.37
C ALA A 66 -8.84 3.34 -7.87
N ARG A 67 -8.81 4.36 -6.99
CA ARG A 67 -8.35 5.71 -7.33
C ARG A 67 -6.88 5.74 -7.79
N LEU A 68 -6.01 4.94 -7.18
CA LEU A 68 -4.60 4.89 -7.57
C LEU A 68 -4.43 4.20 -8.93
N LYS A 69 -5.15 3.10 -9.17
CA LYS A 69 -5.16 2.43 -10.48
C LYS A 69 -5.59 3.38 -11.59
N THR A 70 -6.73 4.06 -11.43
CA THR A 70 -7.23 4.99 -12.46
C THR A 70 -6.26 6.15 -12.73
N ARG A 71 -5.63 6.70 -11.69
CA ARG A 71 -4.62 7.76 -11.86
C ARG A 71 -3.37 7.26 -12.58
N LEU A 72 -2.88 6.07 -12.25
CA LEU A 72 -1.72 5.48 -12.91
C LEU A 72 -2.00 5.12 -14.37
N SER A 73 -3.18 4.57 -14.68
CA SER A 73 -3.60 4.29 -16.05
C SER A 73 -3.69 5.57 -16.90
N LYS A 74 -4.16 6.68 -16.32
CA LYS A 74 -4.21 7.99 -17.01
C LYS A 74 -2.82 8.55 -17.32
N LEU A 75 -1.83 8.29 -16.45
CA LEU A 75 -0.45 8.73 -16.65
C LEU A 75 0.29 7.86 -17.67
N ALA A 76 0.02 6.56 -17.67
CA ALA A 76 0.57 5.62 -18.62
C ALA A 76 -0.22 5.61 -19.94
N LYS A 77 -0.82 6.74 -20.33
CA LYS A 77 -1.49 6.86 -21.63
C LYS A 77 -0.41 6.69 -22.70
N PHE A 78 -0.31 5.46 -23.21
CA PHE A 78 0.36 5.17 -24.47
C PHE A 78 -0.33 6.04 -25.51
N VAL A 79 0.33 7.14 -25.85
CA VAL A 79 0.21 7.74 -27.18
C VAL A 79 1.28 7.07 -28.02
#